data_AF-A0A3D1IAA1-F1
#
_entry.id   AF-A0A3D1IAA1-F1
#
_cell.length_a   1.000
_cell.length_b   1.000
_cell.length_c   1.000
_cell.angle_alpha   90.00
_cell.angle_beta   90.00
_cell.angle_gamma   90.00
#
_symmetry.space_group_name_H-M   'P 1'
#
loop_
_entity.id
_entity.type
_entity.pdbx_description
1 polymer ?
#
loop_
_entity_poly.entity_id
_entity_poly.type
_entity_poly.pdbx_seq_one_letter_code
_entity_poly.pdbx_strand_id
1 'polypeptide(L)'
;MSESSDARAREFLAIADQFQLGVLVTESSHPVTANLSEVAKRSTAEALGLLFQVDRDVLDGYRRFVESGRALGLSERVARSVAGGGKVFFTGCGSTGRLSILLDAMWRSFWRSVGRADYEDRTFSVMAGGDFALIKAVEGFEDFTQFGRRQIADLGVGPGDMAFAITEGGETSFVIGTAWQALEAGADTVFVYNNPDEVLCAHVRRSREVIEEPRIEKLNLTTGPMAISGSTRMQATTIQLAVLSTVLEMAVRRLLGKPFEGVPQRFLAGLERVLDTLSSEDVRGPLAELVEMEEGIYRAGGRVNYLADCLGIDVLTDTTERSPTFCTPPYRRYDDLQAAESWSFLYVPEPHSPQAWRHILQREPRCVAWSDDDIRAMLPPDKAERTIAIVRRIGVDDLMRFRIGIDGLPDRPYRPGDGAVGIFGALDRGDFQTSQLSLAKIKGAKVAGIAVGDVDPPTEPLMVHVPVPDADLLLHGLARCAAKMALNAMSTCTMVRLGRVMGNTMVWVVPSNLKLIDRSTRYIARLTGLGYEQACRLLFEVIEYIEPRMKADQKYPPAVGLAVYRHRFGLSNEEAEERLRADIGGF
;
A
#
# COMPACT_ATOMS: atom_id res chain seq x y z
N MET A 1 -6.85 26.14 -26.48
CA MET A 1 -7.97 25.27 -26.12
C MET A 1 -8.81 24.96 -27.33
N SER A 2 -9.16 23.69 -27.55
CA SER A 2 -10.21 23.32 -28.50
C SER A 2 -11.59 23.53 -27.83
N GLU A 3 -12.66 23.57 -28.62
CA GLU A 3 -14.02 23.62 -28.06
C GLU A 3 -14.36 22.36 -27.25
N SER A 4 -13.75 21.21 -27.58
CA SER A 4 -13.97 19.92 -26.93
C SER A 4 -13.34 19.86 -25.54
N SER A 5 -12.08 20.27 -25.38
CA SER A 5 -11.41 20.30 -24.07
C SER A 5 -12.04 21.30 -23.10
N ASP A 6 -12.48 22.45 -23.60
CA ASP A 6 -13.17 23.47 -22.81
C ASP A 6 -14.56 22.99 -22.32
N ALA A 7 -15.32 22.31 -23.17
CA ALA A 7 -16.61 21.71 -22.80
C ALA A 7 -16.46 20.67 -21.68
N ARG A 8 -15.51 19.73 -21.84
CA ARG A 8 -15.23 18.69 -20.82
C ARG A 8 -14.77 19.29 -19.48
N ALA A 9 -13.96 20.34 -19.52
CA ALA A 9 -13.54 21.06 -18.31
C ALA A 9 -14.73 21.70 -17.59
N ARG A 10 -15.64 22.36 -18.33
CA ARG A 10 -16.87 22.93 -17.75
C ARG A 10 -17.77 21.87 -17.12
N GLU A 11 -17.97 20.75 -17.80
CA GLU A 11 -18.78 19.64 -17.28
C GLU A 11 -18.23 19.09 -15.97
N PHE A 12 -16.92 18.89 -15.90
CA PHE A 12 -16.27 18.46 -14.65
C PHE A 12 -16.39 19.51 -13.55
N LEU A 13 -16.09 20.78 -13.86
CA LEU A 13 -16.14 21.88 -12.88
C LEU A 13 -17.54 22.07 -12.28
N ALA A 14 -18.60 21.76 -13.03
CA ALA A 14 -19.98 21.84 -12.55
C ALA A 14 -20.33 20.80 -11.47
N ILE A 15 -19.52 19.73 -11.32
CA ILE A 15 -19.74 18.65 -10.35
C ILE A 15 -18.52 18.39 -9.44
N ALA A 16 -17.46 19.21 -9.56
CA ALA A 16 -16.18 18.94 -8.93
C ALA A 16 -16.25 18.97 -7.39
N ASP A 17 -17.16 19.78 -6.83
CA ASP A 17 -17.42 19.89 -5.40
C ASP A 17 -17.78 18.56 -4.73
N GLN A 18 -18.40 17.64 -5.48
CA GLN A 18 -18.78 16.31 -5.01
C GLN A 18 -17.58 15.35 -4.83
N PHE A 19 -16.40 15.71 -5.36
CA PHE A 19 -15.22 14.83 -5.42
C PHE A 19 -13.95 15.49 -4.87
N GLN A 20 -14.05 16.71 -4.32
CA GLN A 20 -12.95 17.46 -3.74
C GLN A 20 -12.53 16.91 -2.37
N LEU A 21 -11.71 15.86 -2.39
CA LEU A 21 -11.05 15.31 -1.19
C LEU A 21 -9.76 16.08 -0.83
N GLY A 22 -9.41 17.13 -1.57
CA GLY A 22 -8.18 17.89 -1.36
C GLY A 22 -8.07 18.60 -0.01
N VAL A 23 -9.18 18.75 0.71
CA VAL A 23 -9.21 19.29 2.09
C VAL A 23 -8.71 18.28 3.13
N LEU A 24 -8.64 17.00 2.77
CA LEU A 24 -8.16 15.96 3.68
C LEU A 24 -6.65 16.13 3.93
N VAL A 25 -6.23 15.93 5.18
CA VAL A 25 -4.83 15.99 5.59
C VAL A 25 -4.00 14.94 4.84
N THR A 26 -4.56 13.75 4.62
CA THR A 26 -3.91 12.68 3.85
C THR A 26 -3.66 13.02 2.37
N GLU A 27 -4.41 13.97 1.80
CA GLU A 27 -4.25 14.47 0.43
C GLU A 27 -3.31 15.69 0.34
N SER A 28 -2.92 16.24 1.49
CA SER A 28 -2.13 17.47 1.59
C SER A 28 -0.63 17.24 1.37
N SER A 29 0.11 18.33 1.18
CA SER A 29 1.57 18.29 1.13
C SER A 29 2.19 18.23 2.50
N HIS A 30 3.18 17.35 2.68
CA HIS A 30 4.10 17.50 3.79
C HIS A 30 5.17 18.57 3.50
N PRO A 31 5.46 19.51 4.41
CA PRO A 31 6.43 20.59 4.16
C PRO A 31 7.88 20.07 4.11
N VAL A 32 8.25 19.08 4.91
CA VAL A 32 9.63 18.50 4.94
C VAL A 32 10.06 17.96 3.58
N THR A 33 9.14 17.36 2.83
CA THR A 33 9.42 16.74 1.54
C THR A 33 9.02 17.62 0.36
N ALA A 34 8.69 18.89 0.57
CA ALA A 34 8.18 19.76 -0.49
C ALA A 34 9.11 19.84 -1.73
N ASN A 35 10.42 19.72 -1.52
CA ASN A 35 11.47 19.72 -2.54
C ASN A 35 12.16 18.34 -2.71
N LEU A 36 11.47 17.25 -2.35
CA LEU A 36 12.05 15.91 -2.33
C LEU A 36 12.68 15.51 -3.68
N SER A 37 12.01 15.80 -4.80
CA SER A 37 12.53 15.48 -6.13
C SER A 37 13.84 16.20 -6.47
N GLU A 38 14.00 17.44 -6.00
CA GLU A 38 15.17 18.27 -6.21
C GLU A 38 16.34 17.80 -5.32
N VAL A 39 16.04 17.37 -4.10
CA VAL A 39 17.02 16.77 -3.18
C VAL A 39 17.50 15.42 -3.71
N ALA A 40 16.58 14.56 -4.17
CA ALA A 40 16.92 13.24 -4.72
C ALA A 40 17.84 13.30 -5.95
N LYS A 41 17.76 14.38 -6.75
CA LYS A 41 18.69 14.64 -7.87
C LYS A 41 20.11 14.93 -7.40
N ARG A 42 20.29 15.47 -6.19
CA ARG A 42 21.59 15.86 -5.63
C ARG A 42 22.17 14.78 -4.73
N SER A 43 21.35 14.19 -3.87
CA SER A 43 21.74 13.17 -2.91
C SER A 43 20.55 12.26 -2.59
N THR A 44 20.68 10.98 -3.00
CA THR A 44 19.69 9.94 -2.71
C THR A 44 19.59 9.70 -1.19
N ALA A 45 20.71 9.71 -0.48
CA ALA A 45 20.75 9.50 0.98
C ALA A 45 20.06 10.65 1.76
N GLU A 46 20.19 11.90 1.30
CA GLU A 46 19.47 13.03 1.90
C GLU A 46 17.96 12.93 1.63
N ALA A 47 17.55 12.53 0.42
CA ALA A 47 16.15 12.33 0.08
C ALA A 47 15.50 11.23 0.94
N LEU A 48 16.21 10.10 1.16
CA LEU A 48 15.80 9.07 2.12
C LEU A 48 15.68 9.65 3.54
N GLY A 49 16.62 10.50 3.95
CA GLY A 49 16.56 11.22 5.23
C GLY A 49 15.28 12.05 5.38
N LEU A 50 14.83 12.74 4.33
CA LEU A 50 13.57 13.48 4.36
C LEU A 50 12.35 12.56 4.51
N LEU A 51 12.35 11.40 3.86
CA LEU A 51 11.27 10.42 4.01
C LEU A 51 11.19 9.88 5.45
N PHE A 52 12.31 9.49 6.04
CA PHE A 52 12.35 9.02 7.43
C PHE A 52 12.05 10.12 8.44
N GLN A 53 12.37 11.39 8.12
CA GLN A 53 11.97 12.52 8.95
C GLN A 53 10.44 12.64 9.01
N VAL A 54 9.71 12.42 7.90
CA VAL A 54 8.24 12.40 7.92
C VAL A 54 7.70 11.16 8.63
N ASP A 55 8.39 10.02 8.57
CA ASP A 55 7.99 8.84 9.35
C ASP A 55 8.06 9.07 10.86
N ARG A 56 8.72 10.12 11.37
CA ARG A 56 8.62 10.52 12.79
C ARG A 56 7.22 11.00 13.19
N ASP A 57 6.39 11.44 12.25
CA ASP A 57 4.98 11.76 12.52
C ASP A 57 4.19 10.50 12.95
N VAL A 58 4.62 9.31 12.49
CA VAL A 58 4.08 8.02 12.95
C VAL A 58 4.42 7.79 14.42
N LEU A 59 5.65 8.11 14.85
CA LEU A 59 6.06 7.99 16.24
C LEU A 59 5.23 8.90 17.14
N ASP A 60 5.00 10.14 16.72
CA ASP A 60 4.19 11.09 17.47
C ASP A 60 2.73 10.66 17.57
N GLY A 61 2.15 10.16 16.47
CA GLY A 61 0.82 9.56 16.48
C GLY A 61 0.73 8.33 17.37
N TYR A 62 1.74 7.46 17.34
CA TYR A 62 1.79 6.27 18.17
C TYR A 62 1.94 6.63 19.67
N ARG A 63 2.74 7.65 20.00
CA ARG A 63 2.85 8.18 21.37
C ARG A 63 1.51 8.65 21.91
N ARG A 64 0.74 9.42 21.12
CA ARG A 64 -0.63 9.84 21.49
C ARG A 64 -1.54 8.63 21.74
N PHE A 65 -1.43 7.58 20.92
CA PHE A 65 -2.18 6.34 21.14
C PHE A 65 -1.79 5.65 22.46
N VAL A 66 -0.50 5.55 22.77
CA VAL A 66 -0.02 4.98 24.05
C VAL A 66 -0.55 5.78 25.24
N GLU A 67 -0.42 7.11 25.20
CA GLU A 67 -0.87 8.03 26.26
C GLU A 67 -2.38 7.97 26.48
N SER A 68 -3.16 7.71 25.43
CA SER A 68 -4.62 7.58 25.52
C SER A 68 -5.09 6.37 26.34
N GLY A 69 -4.23 5.39 26.60
CA GLY A 69 -4.58 4.14 27.31
C GLY A 69 -5.52 3.20 26.54
N ARG A 70 -5.93 3.55 25.32
CA ARG A 70 -6.92 2.81 24.53
C ARG A 70 -6.49 1.38 24.17
N ALA A 71 -5.19 1.13 24.11
CA ALA A 71 -4.62 -0.19 23.85
C ALA A 71 -5.16 -1.27 24.83
N LEU A 72 -5.33 -0.90 26.11
CA LEU A 72 -5.84 -1.82 27.13
C LEU A 72 -7.26 -2.28 26.82
N GLY A 73 -8.18 -1.34 26.59
CA GLY A 73 -9.57 -1.64 26.29
C GLY A 73 -9.73 -2.44 25.00
N LEU A 74 -9.01 -2.05 23.93
CA LEU A 74 -9.04 -2.75 22.65
C LEU A 74 -8.52 -4.19 22.78
N SER A 75 -7.37 -4.39 23.43
CA SER A 75 -6.78 -5.73 23.60
C SER A 75 -7.63 -6.64 24.48
N GLU A 76 -8.31 -6.10 25.49
CA GLU A 76 -9.24 -6.87 26.33
C GLU A 76 -10.43 -7.36 25.51
N ARG A 77 -11.01 -6.51 24.66
CA ARG A 77 -12.16 -6.90 23.82
C ARG A 77 -11.77 -7.94 22.76
N VAL A 78 -10.59 -7.82 22.15
CA VAL A 78 -10.01 -8.85 21.29
C VAL A 78 -9.87 -10.17 22.04
N ALA A 79 -9.21 -10.17 23.20
CA ALA A 79 -9.01 -11.38 23.99
C ALA A 79 -10.33 -12.00 24.46
N ARG A 80 -11.33 -11.17 24.84
CA ARG A 80 -12.65 -11.62 25.26
C ARG A 80 -13.43 -12.28 24.12
N SER A 81 -13.44 -11.65 22.95
CA SER A 81 -14.07 -12.22 21.74
C SER A 81 -13.46 -13.57 21.43
N VAL A 82 -12.13 -13.66 21.35
CA VAL A 82 -11.42 -14.91 21.05
C VAL A 82 -11.64 -15.99 22.12
N ALA A 83 -11.55 -15.64 23.40
CA ALA A 83 -11.77 -16.58 24.50
C ALA A 83 -13.24 -17.07 24.57
N GLY A 84 -14.19 -16.24 24.16
CA GLY A 84 -15.60 -16.58 24.02
C GLY A 84 -15.92 -17.41 22.77
N GLY A 85 -14.93 -17.74 21.94
CA GLY A 85 -15.12 -18.46 20.68
C GLY A 85 -15.59 -17.58 19.51
N GLY A 86 -15.56 -16.26 19.67
CA GLY A 86 -15.77 -15.30 18.59
C GLY A 86 -14.57 -15.18 17.65
N LYS A 87 -14.74 -14.32 16.64
CA LYS A 87 -13.78 -14.02 15.59
C LYS A 87 -13.41 -12.54 15.60
N VAL A 88 -12.21 -12.23 15.11
CA VAL A 88 -11.71 -10.88 14.91
C VAL A 88 -11.50 -10.63 13.43
N PHE A 89 -12.20 -9.65 12.88
CA PHE A 89 -12.14 -9.26 11.47
C PHE A 89 -11.26 -8.02 11.30
N PHE A 90 -10.31 -8.07 10.38
CA PHE A 90 -9.60 -6.89 9.87
C PHE A 90 -10.07 -6.63 8.46
N THR A 91 -10.52 -5.42 8.16
CA THR A 91 -11.04 -5.08 6.83
C THR A 91 -10.34 -3.86 6.26
N GLY A 92 -10.19 -3.80 4.93
CA GLY A 92 -9.55 -2.66 4.28
C GLY A 92 -9.56 -2.71 2.76
N CYS A 93 -9.03 -1.65 2.14
CA CYS A 93 -8.81 -1.56 0.70
C CYS A 93 -7.36 -1.20 0.38
N GLY A 94 -6.83 -1.63 -0.76
CA GLY A 94 -5.47 -1.31 -1.17
C GLY A 94 -4.46 -1.66 -0.08
N SER A 95 -3.71 -0.67 0.40
CA SER A 95 -2.70 -0.86 1.45
C SER A 95 -3.30 -1.33 2.78
N THR A 96 -4.47 -0.83 3.17
CA THR A 96 -5.17 -1.32 4.39
C THR A 96 -5.75 -2.72 4.22
N GLY A 97 -6.17 -3.06 2.99
CA GLY A 97 -6.57 -4.42 2.65
C GLY A 97 -5.42 -5.40 2.81
N ARG A 98 -4.22 -5.06 2.33
CA ARG A 98 -3.01 -5.87 2.51
C ARG A 98 -2.54 -5.90 3.95
N LEU A 99 -2.67 -4.80 4.69
CA LEU A 99 -2.45 -4.77 6.15
C LEU A 99 -3.39 -5.76 6.86
N SER A 100 -4.67 -5.83 6.45
CA SER A 100 -5.62 -6.78 7.06
C SER A 100 -5.17 -8.24 6.88
N ILE A 101 -4.66 -8.59 5.69
CA ILE A 101 -4.11 -9.91 5.39
C ILE A 101 -2.82 -10.15 6.20
N LEU A 102 -1.95 -9.16 6.32
CA LEU A 102 -0.73 -9.24 7.13
C LEU A 102 -1.06 -9.54 8.60
N LEU A 103 -2.00 -8.82 9.20
CA LEU A 103 -2.41 -9.01 10.60
C LEU A 103 -3.00 -10.42 10.83
N ASP A 104 -3.83 -10.89 9.90
CA ASP A 104 -4.39 -12.25 9.92
C ASP A 104 -3.29 -13.32 9.80
N ALA A 105 -2.35 -13.16 8.86
CA ALA A 105 -1.24 -14.07 8.67
C ALA A 105 -0.29 -14.10 9.89
N MET A 106 0.03 -12.94 10.47
CA MET A 106 0.84 -12.83 11.69
C MET A 106 0.21 -13.60 12.86
N TRP A 107 -1.10 -13.41 13.07
CA TRP A 107 -1.85 -14.11 14.13
C TRP A 107 -1.80 -15.64 13.93
N ARG A 108 -2.14 -16.10 12.72
CA ARG A 108 -2.16 -17.53 12.37
C ARG A 108 -0.79 -18.18 12.52
N SER A 109 0.24 -17.52 11.98
CA SER A 109 1.63 -18.00 12.06
C SER A 109 2.09 -18.17 13.50
N PHE A 110 1.79 -17.18 14.37
CA PHE A 110 2.13 -17.25 15.78
C PHE A 110 1.44 -18.40 16.51
N TRP A 111 0.12 -18.54 16.41
CA TRP A 111 -0.59 -19.59 17.14
C TRP A 111 -0.20 -21.00 16.69
N ARG A 112 0.12 -21.15 15.41
CA ARG A 112 0.67 -22.40 14.87
C ARG A 112 2.06 -22.70 15.44
N SER A 113 2.93 -21.70 15.57
CA SER A 113 4.30 -21.90 16.07
C SER A 113 4.33 -22.32 17.55
N VAL A 114 3.33 -21.92 18.35
CA VAL A 114 3.19 -22.34 19.75
C VAL A 114 2.27 -23.55 19.95
N GLY A 115 1.84 -24.22 18.86
CA GLY A 115 1.06 -25.46 18.91
C GLY A 115 -0.39 -25.30 19.43
N ARG A 116 -0.99 -24.11 19.26
CA ARG A 116 -2.35 -23.78 19.73
C ARG A 116 -3.29 -23.51 18.56
N ALA A 117 -3.54 -24.57 17.80
CA ALA A 117 -4.41 -24.52 16.61
C ALA A 117 -5.85 -24.05 16.92
N ASP A 118 -6.30 -24.16 18.18
CA ASP A 118 -7.61 -23.68 18.63
C ASP A 118 -7.79 -22.15 18.51
N TYR A 119 -6.68 -21.41 18.48
CA TYR A 119 -6.67 -19.96 18.26
C TYR A 119 -6.31 -19.53 16.84
N GLU A 120 -5.77 -20.43 16.01
CA GLU A 120 -5.30 -20.10 14.66
C GLU A 120 -6.43 -19.48 13.81
N ASP A 121 -7.61 -20.09 13.82
CA ASP A 121 -8.79 -19.68 13.03
C ASP A 121 -9.68 -18.65 13.72
N ARG A 122 -9.07 -17.72 14.48
CA ARG A 122 -9.80 -16.67 15.21
C ARG A 122 -9.69 -15.29 14.57
N THR A 123 -8.78 -15.11 13.61
CA THR A 123 -8.69 -13.89 12.80
C THR A 123 -9.08 -14.13 11.35
N PHE A 124 -9.61 -13.07 10.74
CA PHE A 124 -10.09 -13.06 9.37
C PHE A 124 -9.77 -11.72 8.71
N SER A 125 -9.24 -11.77 7.49
CA SER A 125 -9.01 -10.60 6.64
C SER A 125 -10.15 -10.41 5.63
N VAL A 126 -10.54 -9.15 5.40
CA VAL A 126 -11.54 -8.73 4.40
C VAL A 126 -10.96 -7.61 3.54
N MET A 127 -10.35 -7.99 2.43
CA MET A 127 -9.81 -7.07 1.43
C MET A 127 -10.80 -6.84 0.30
N ALA A 128 -11.01 -5.58 -0.10
CA ALA A 128 -11.76 -5.26 -1.32
C ALA A 128 -11.15 -5.98 -2.54
N GLY A 129 -11.92 -6.85 -3.20
CA GLY A 129 -11.44 -7.70 -4.30
C GLY A 129 -10.84 -9.05 -3.86
N GLY A 130 -10.85 -9.36 -2.56
CA GLY A 130 -10.37 -10.62 -1.99
C GLY A 130 -8.85 -10.77 -2.09
N ASP A 131 -8.34 -11.98 -1.83
CA ASP A 131 -6.89 -12.23 -1.84
C ASP A 131 -6.22 -11.98 -3.20
N PHE A 132 -6.97 -11.99 -4.31
CA PHE A 132 -6.46 -11.55 -5.62
C PHE A 132 -5.89 -10.13 -5.55
N ALA A 133 -6.54 -9.26 -4.80
CA ALA A 133 -6.14 -7.87 -4.69
C ALA A 133 -4.78 -7.70 -3.99
N LEU A 134 -4.27 -8.72 -3.28
CA LEU A 134 -2.93 -8.72 -2.70
C LEU A 134 -1.85 -8.52 -3.77
N ILE A 135 -1.98 -9.17 -4.94
CA ILE A 135 -0.98 -9.11 -6.02
C ILE A 135 -1.26 -8.05 -7.08
N LYS A 136 -2.53 -7.73 -7.32
CA LYS A 136 -2.94 -6.74 -8.32
C LYS A 136 -4.18 -5.96 -7.87
N ALA A 137 -4.09 -4.64 -7.84
CA ALA A 137 -5.22 -3.79 -7.47
C ALA A 137 -6.47 -4.07 -8.33
N VAL A 138 -7.64 -4.10 -7.70
CA VAL A 138 -8.94 -4.31 -8.34
C VAL A 138 -9.70 -2.99 -8.33
N GLU A 139 -9.59 -2.22 -9.41
CA GLU A 139 -10.17 -0.89 -9.51
C GLU A 139 -11.70 -0.90 -9.38
N GLY A 140 -12.23 0.10 -8.68
CA GLY A 140 -13.67 0.33 -8.54
C GLY A 140 -14.39 -0.51 -7.48
N PHE A 141 -13.75 -1.55 -6.92
CA PHE A 141 -14.36 -2.32 -5.82
C PHE A 141 -14.51 -1.50 -4.53
N GLU A 142 -13.59 -0.56 -4.31
CA GLU A 142 -13.53 0.26 -3.10
C GLU A 142 -14.67 1.27 -2.99
N ASP A 143 -15.32 1.58 -4.10
CA ASP A 143 -16.32 2.64 -4.22
C ASP A 143 -17.71 2.22 -3.73
N PHE A 144 -17.95 0.92 -3.52
CA PHE A 144 -19.27 0.37 -3.17
C PHE A 144 -19.35 -0.10 -1.72
N THR A 145 -20.29 0.47 -0.96
CA THR A 145 -20.59 0.03 0.42
C THR A 145 -21.16 -1.38 0.45
N GLN A 146 -21.96 -1.76 -0.57
CA GLN A 146 -22.61 -3.07 -0.68
C GLN A 146 -21.57 -4.20 -0.76
N PHE A 147 -20.45 -3.97 -1.43
CA PHE A 147 -19.38 -4.97 -1.55
C PHE A 147 -18.71 -5.25 -0.20
N GLY A 148 -18.44 -4.20 0.58
CA GLY A 148 -17.91 -4.34 1.94
C GLY A 148 -18.86 -5.12 2.83
N ARG A 149 -20.15 -4.75 2.81
CA ARG A 149 -21.21 -5.47 3.54
C ARG A 149 -21.23 -6.95 3.15
N ARG A 150 -21.26 -7.24 1.85
CA ARG A 150 -21.31 -8.62 1.37
C ARG A 150 -20.08 -9.43 1.78
N GLN A 151 -18.86 -8.92 1.56
CA GLN A 151 -17.64 -9.69 1.83
C GLN A 151 -17.48 -10.05 3.32
N ILE A 152 -17.79 -9.14 4.25
CA ILE A 152 -17.71 -9.47 5.68
C ILE A 152 -18.87 -10.38 6.11
N ALA A 153 -20.06 -10.22 5.53
CA ALA A 153 -21.19 -11.11 5.77
C ALA A 153 -20.94 -12.55 5.28
N ASP A 154 -20.26 -12.73 4.15
CA ASP A 154 -19.89 -14.04 3.59
C ASP A 154 -18.96 -14.83 4.54
N LEU A 155 -18.23 -14.16 5.42
CA LEU A 155 -17.40 -14.80 6.46
C LEU A 155 -18.17 -15.09 7.77
N GLY A 156 -19.45 -14.73 7.81
CA GLY A 156 -20.35 -14.96 8.93
C GLY A 156 -19.94 -14.17 10.17
N VAL A 157 -19.75 -12.85 10.01
CA VAL A 157 -19.66 -11.93 11.16
C VAL A 157 -20.97 -11.93 11.93
N GLY A 158 -20.89 -11.94 13.26
CA GLY A 158 -22.08 -11.99 14.13
C GLY A 158 -21.81 -11.62 15.58
N PRO A 159 -22.76 -11.93 16.50
CA PRO A 159 -22.62 -11.61 17.91
C PRO A 159 -21.42 -12.30 18.56
N GLY A 160 -20.68 -11.55 19.38
CA GLY A 160 -19.46 -12.03 20.05
C GLY A 160 -18.18 -11.86 19.22
N ASP A 161 -18.31 -11.49 17.95
CA ASP A 161 -17.18 -11.11 17.10
C ASP A 161 -16.76 -9.66 17.32
N MET A 162 -15.58 -9.33 16.81
CA MET A 162 -15.06 -7.96 16.76
C MET A 162 -14.59 -7.63 15.34
N ALA A 163 -14.81 -6.42 14.86
CA ALA A 163 -14.38 -5.96 13.54
C ALA A 163 -13.59 -4.64 13.65
N PHE A 164 -12.39 -4.64 13.08
CA PHE A 164 -11.62 -3.44 12.78
C PHE A 164 -11.85 -3.06 11.32
N ALA A 165 -12.64 -2.01 11.10
CA ALA A 165 -12.85 -1.40 9.80
C ALA A 165 -11.74 -0.38 9.52
N ILE A 166 -10.71 -0.78 8.77
CA ILE A 166 -9.46 -0.04 8.59
C ILE A 166 -9.47 0.66 7.24
N THR A 167 -9.44 1.98 7.24
CA THR A 167 -9.34 2.83 6.04
C THR A 167 -8.22 3.83 6.24
N GLU A 168 -7.49 4.18 5.19
CA GLU A 168 -6.41 5.14 5.32
C GLU A 168 -6.95 6.54 5.64
N GLY A 169 -7.86 7.05 4.81
CA GLY A 169 -8.35 8.42 4.95
C GLY A 169 -9.66 8.57 5.73
N GLY A 170 -10.42 7.49 5.98
CA GLY A 170 -11.73 7.58 6.65
C GLY A 170 -12.92 7.68 5.69
N GLU A 171 -12.69 7.76 4.38
CA GLU A 171 -13.71 7.98 3.36
C GLU A 171 -14.00 6.77 2.46
N THR A 172 -13.33 5.64 2.63
CA THR A 172 -13.48 4.48 1.71
C THR A 172 -14.84 3.81 1.88
N SER A 173 -15.69 3.85 0.83
CA SER A 173 -17.05 3.29 0.86
C SER A 173 -17.09 1.82 1.24
N PHE A 174 -16.20 0.99 0.69
CA PHE A 174 -16.11 -0.43 1.03
C PHE A 174 -15.93 -0.67 2.54
N VAL A 175 -15.00 0.04 3.17
CA VAL A 175 -14.68 -0.10 4.59
C VAL A 175 -15.80 0.44 5.47
N ILE A 176 -16.45 1.53 5.06
CA ILE A 176 -17.67 2.01 5.72
C ILE A 176 -18.77 0.94 5.66
N GLY A 177 -18.89 0.23 4.54
CA GLY A 177 -19.80 -0.90 4.39
C GLY A 177 -19.50 -2.06 5.35
N THR A 178 -18.23 -2.41 5.55
CA THR A 178 -17.85 -3.46 6.50
C THR A 178 -18.16 -3.07 7.95
N ALA A 179 -17.92 -1.80 8.32
CA ALA A 179 -18.28 -1.27 9.64
C ALA A 179 -19.78 -1.39 9.92
N TRP A 180 -20.63 -0.94 8.98
CA TRP A 180 -22.08 -1.03 9.14
C TRP A 180 -22.57 -2.48 9.23
N GLN A 181 -22.06 -3.37 8.38
CA GLN A 181 -22.46 -4.77 8.42
C GLN A 181 -22.06 -5.46 9.72
N ALA A 182 -20.85 -5.21 10.23
CA ALA A 182 -20.39 -5.75 11.49
C ALA A 182 -21.29 -5.31 12.65
N LEU A 183 -21.57 -4.01 12.73
CA LEU A 183 -22.45 -3.44 13.74
C LEU A 183 -23.87 -4.05 13.68
N GLU A 184 -24.46 -4.11 12.49
CA GLU A 184 -25.81 -4.64 12.28
C GLU A 184 -25.90 -6.15 12.58
N ALA A 185 -24.82 -6.88 12.35
CA ALA A 185 -24.70 -8.30 12.71
C ALA A 185 -24.47 -8.52 14.22
N GLY A 186 -24.25 -7.46 15.00
CA GLY A 186 -24.04 -7.53 16.46
C GLY A 186 -22.58 -7.70 16.89
N ALA A 187 -21.61 -7.47 16.02
CA ALA A 187 -20.19 -7.49 16.35
C ALA A 187 -19.73 -6.16 16.98
N ASP A 188 -18.77 -6.23 17.90
CA ASP A 188 -18.07 -5.05 18.41
C ASP A 188 -17.27 -4.41 17.27
N THR A 189 -17.47 -3.13 16.99
CA THR A 189 -16.98 -2.51 15.76
C THR A 189 -16.11 -1.30 16.07
N VAL A 190 -14.90 -1.28 15.49
CA VAL A 190 -13.93 -0.20 15.60
C VAL A 190 -13.63 0.36 14.20
N PHE A 191 -13.80 1.67 14.01
CA PHE A 191 -13.51 2.35 12.75
C PHE A 191 -12.16 3.07 12.83
N VAL A 192 -11.18 2.65 12.04
CA VAL A 192 -9.78 3.11 12.11
C VAL A 192 -9.43 3.97 10.89
N TYR A 193 -8.93 5.19 11.10
CA TYR A 193 -8.68 6.18 10.03
C TYR A 193 -7.63 7.24 10.41
N ASN A 194 -7.10 7.99 9.42
CA ASN A 194 -5.98 8.92 9.61
C ASN A 194 -6.25 10.38 9.16
N ASN A 195 -7.49 10.84 9.20
CA ASN A 195 -7.83 12.28 9.07
C ASN A 195 -8.49 12.82 10.34
N PRO A 196 -8.36 14.12 10.65
CA PRO A 196 -9.05 14.73 11.79
C PRO A 196 -10.57 14.56 11.69
N ASP A 197 -11.21 14.34 12.83
CA ASP A 197 -12.65 14.10 12.91
C ASP A 197 -13.43 15.29 12.33
N GLU A 198 -13.05 16.49 12.74
CA GLU A 198 -13.65 17.76 12.33
C GLU A 198 -13.61 17.95 10.80
N VAL A 199 -12.55 17.52 10.13
CA VAL A 199 -12.41 17.63 8.67
C VAL A 199 -13.32 16.61 7.99
N LEU A 200 -13.27 15.34 8.40
CA LEU A 200 -14.11 14.29 7.82
C LEU A 200 -15.59 14.57 8.05
N CYS A 201 -15.99 14.95 9.27
CA CYS A 201 -17.39 15.21 9.59
C CYS A 201 -17.95 16.44 8.87
N ALA A 202 -17.12 17.47 8.63
CA ALA A 202 -17.53 18.66 7.90
C ALA A 202 -17.71 18.41 6.40
N HIS A 203 -16.82 17.61 5.79
CA HIS A 203 -16.71 17.55 4.32
C HIS A 203 -17.16 16.21 3.70
N VAL A 204 -17.21 15.12 4.47
CA VAL A 204 -17.49 13.78 3.95
C VAL A 204 -18.65 13.15 4.72
N ARG A 205 -19.87 13.30 4.19
CA ARG A 205 -21.10 12.83 4.84
C ARG A 205 -21.04 11.37 5.29
N ARG A 206 -20.58 10.45 4.43
CA ARG A 206 -20.49 9.02 4.75
C ARG A 206 -19.50 8.72 5.88
N SER A 207 -18.44 9.52 6.03
CA SER A 207 -17.50 9.42 7.13
C SER A 207 -18.12 9.94 8.41
N ARG A 208 -18.80 11.10 8.35
CA ARG A 208 -19.56 11.65 9.49
C ARG A 208 -20.51 10.63 10.08
N GLU A 209 -21.33 9.98 9.24
CA GLU A 209 -22.34 9.01 9.68
C GLU A 209 -21.74 7.85 10.49
N VAL A 210 -20.56 7.35 10.11
CA VAL A 210 -19.88 6.27 10.85
C VAL A 210 -19.16 6.78 12.10
N ILE A 211 -18.53 7.96 12.03
CA ILE A 211 -17.78 8.57 13.14
C ILE A 211 -18.70 9.02 14.28
N GLU A 212 -19.91 9.48 13.96
CA GLU A 212 -20.91 9.95 14.93
C GLU A 212 -21.82 8.83 15.46
N GLU A 213 -21.73 7.60 14.93
CA GLU A 213 -22.49 6.45 15.43
C GLU A 213 -21.91 5.97 16.77
N PRO A 214 -22.59 6.17 17.92
CA PRO A 214 -22.04 5.90 19.24
C PRO A 214 -21.74 4.41 19.52
N ARG A 215 -22.31 3.49 18.73
CA ARG A 215 -22.06 2.06 18.85
C ARG A 215 -20.80 1.61 18.10
N ILE A 216 -20.20 2.47 17.28
CA ILE A 216 -18.93 2.21 16.59
C ILE A 216 -17.83 2.99 17.31
N GLU A 217 -16.81 2.31 17.81
CA GLU A 217 -15.67 3.01 18.42
C GLU A 217 -14.77 3.61 17.34
N LYS A 218 -14.66 4.94 17.29
CA LYS A 218 -13.72 5.63 16.39
C LYS A 218 -12.28 5.53 16.90
N LEU A 219 -11.34 5.09 16.07
CA LEU A 219 -9.90 5.06 16.33
C LEU A 219 -9.19 5.96 15.33
N ASN A 220 -9.15 7.26 15.63
CA ASN A 220 -8.42 8.24 14.85
C ASN A 220 -6.91 8.15 15.13
N LEU A 221 -6.14 7.87 14.07
CA LEU A 221 -4.68 7.71 14.07
C LEU A 221 -4.01 8.77 13.17
N THR A 222 -4.58 9.96 13.05
CA THR A 222 -4.02 11.04 12.23
C THR A 222 -2.56 11.31 12.59
N THR A 223 -1.65 11.16 11.63
CA THR A 223 -0.22 11.45 11.76
C THR A 223 0.14 12.84 11.24
N GLY A 224 -0.54 13.29 10.18
CA GLY A 224 -0.19 14.51 9.44
C GLY A 224 -0.25 14.26 7.93
N PRO A 225 0.18 15.23 7.10
CA PRO A 225 0.27 15.05 5.65
C PRO A 225 1.24 13.94 5.25
N MET A 226 1.02 13.33 4.08
CA MET A 226 1.87 12.24 3.60
C MET A 226 3.19 12.75 3.00
N ALA A 227 4.27 11.97 3.16
CA ALA A 227 5.59 12.30 2.59
C ALA A 227 5.54 12.49 1.06
N ILE A 228 4.72 11.71 0.37
CA ILE A 228 4.25 11.95 -0.99
C ILE A 228 2.75 12.26 -0.89
N SER A 229 2.30 13.40 -1.40
CA SER A 229 0.89 13.80 -1.29
C SER A 229 -0.05 12.71 -1.80
N GLY A 230 -1.03 12.32 -0.99
CA GLY A 230 -2.00 11.27 -1.32
C GLY A 230 -1.46 9.82 -1.28
N SER A 231 -0.19 9.60 -0.95
CA SER A 231 0.41 8.26 -0.85
C SER A 231 0.22 7.66 0.55
N THR A 232 -1.03 7.35 0.88
CA THR A 232 -1.45 6.81 2.18
C THR A 232 -0.85 5.45 2.55
N ARG A 233 -0.32 4.71 1.57
CA ARG A 233 0.48 3.50 1.81
C ARG A 233 1.66 3.72 2.75
N MET A 234 2.13 4.96 2.92
CA MET A 234 3.26 5.33 3.78
C MET A 234 2.80 5.51 5.23
N GLN A 235 2.82 6.75 5.75
CA GLN A 235 2.63 7.02 7.18
C GLN A 235 1.29 6.50 7.72
N ALA A 236 0.19 6.68 6.98
CA ALA A 236 -1.15 6.28 7.43
C ALA A 236 -1.26 4.77 7.68
N THR A 237 -0.82 3.92 6.75
CA THR A 237 -0.82 2.47 6.96
C THR A 237 0.24 2.01 7.97
N THR A 238 1.37 2.72 8.10
CA THR A 238 2.42 2.36 9.07
C THR A 238 1.95 2.54 10.51
N ILE A 239 1.26 3.64 10.85
CA ILE A 239 0.71 3.79 12.20
C ILE A 239 -0.38 2.77 12.51
N GLN A 240 -1.21 2.41 11.51
CA GLN A 240 -2.23 1.37 11.68
C GLN A 240 -1.61 0.01 11.95
N LEU A 241 -0.52 -0.35 11.25
CA LEU A 241 0.26 -1.55 11.54
C LEU A 241 0.81 -1.54 12.97
N ALA A 242 1.44 -0.43 13.40
CA ALA A 242 2.00 -0.31 14.74
C ALA A 242 0.92 -0.48 15.82
N VAL A 243 -0.19 0.23 15.69
CA VAL A 243 -1.31 0.19 16.66
C VAL A 243 -1.98 -1.17 16.71
N LEU A 244 -2.36 -1.74 15.57
CA LEU A 244 -3.09 -3.01 15.54
C LEU A 244 -2.22 -4.20 15.92
N SER A 245 -0.93 -4.21 15.55
CA SER A 245 0.00 -5.23 16.04
C SER A 245 0.24 -5.13 17.54
N THR A 246 0.25 -3.93 18.12
CA THR A 246 0.31 -3.72 19.58
C THR A 246 -0.92 -4.31 20.27
N VAL A 247 -2.12 -4.02 19.76
CA VAL A 247 -3.38 -4.55 20.30
C VAL A 247 -3.40 -6.08 20.23
N LEU A 248 -2.99 -6.66 19.10
CA LEU A 248 -2.91 -8.12 18.94
C LEU A 248 -1.89 -8.75 19.87
N GLU A 249 -0.70 -8.15 20.00
CA GLU A 249 0.36 -8.61 20.91
C GLU A 249 -0.15 -8.68 22.35
N MET A 250 -0.84 -7.63 22.81
CA MET A 250 -1.44 -7.58 24.14
C MET A 250 -2.51 -8.66 24.33
N ALA A 251 -3.38 -8.86 23.33
CA ALA A 251 -4.43 -9.87 23.38
C ALA A 251 -3.85 -11.30 23.41
N VAL A 252 -2.85 -11.59 22.58
CA VAL A 252 -2.12 -12.86 22.56
C VAL A 252 -1.48 -13.14 23.92
N ARG A 253 -0.76 -12.16 24.48
CA ARG A 253 -0.14 -12.29 25.81
C ARG A 253 -1.18 -12.57 26.89
N ARG A 254 -2.31 -11.86 26.87
CA ARG A 254 -3.42 -12.09 27.80
C ARG A 254 -3.98 -13.51 27.68
N LEU A 255 -4.20 -14.01 26.47
CA LEU A 255 -4.67 -15.38 26.20
C LEU A 255 -3.65 -16.45 26.67
N LEU A 256 -2.37 -16.11 26.70
CA LEU A 256 -1.29 -16.96 27.20
C LEU A 256 -1.00 -16.81 28.70
N GLY A 257 -1.67 -15.88 29.39
CA GLY A 257 -1.35 -15.54 30.79
C GLY A 257 0.02 -14.88 30.98
N LYS A 258 0.55 -14.20 29.95
CA LYS A 258 1.82 -13.46 29.99
C LYS A 258 1.59 -11.98 30.31
N PRO A 259 2.57 -11.28 30.93
CA PRO A 259 2.49 -9.84 31.16
C PRO A 259 2.32 -9.06 29.87
N PHE A 260 1.36 -8.12 29.82
CA PHE A 260 0.97 -7.41 28.59
C PHE A 260 0.86 -5.88 28.76
N GLU A 261 0.78 -5.36 29.98
CA GLU A 261 0.51 -3.95 30.29
C GLU A 261 1.62 -3.02 29.78
N GLY A 262 2.87 -3.48 29.78
CA GLY A 262 4.03 -2.72 29.30
C GLY A 262 4.30 -2.82 27.80
N VAL A 263 3.49 -3.58 27.05
CA VAL A 263 3.69 -3.76 25.59
C VAL A 263 3.67 -2.43 24.84
N PRO A 264 2.71 -1.50 25.06
CA PRO A 264 2.68 -0.24 24.32
C PRO A 264 3.95 0.60 24.52
N GLN A 265 4.49 0.66 25.73
CA GLN A 265 5.71 1.41 26.05
C GLN A 265 6.95 0.76 25.44
N ARG A 266 7.06 -0.58 25.48
CA ARG A 266 8.16 -1.30 24.83
C ARG A 266 8.12 -1.13 23.31
N PHE A 267 6.94 -1.19 22.71
CA PHE A 267 6.77 -0.95 21.29
C PHE A 267 7.11 0.50 20.93
N LEU A 268 6.68 1.50 21.70
CA LEU A 268 7.02 2.91 21.48
C LEU A 268 8.54 3.13 21.47
N ALA A 269 9.24 2.64 22.51
CA ALA A 269 10.69 2.73 22.60
C ALA A 269 11.41 1.95 21.48
N GLY A 270 10.82 0.82 21.07
CA GLY A 270 11.32 0.05 19.93
C GLY A 270 11.16 0.78 18.60
N LEU A 271 10.01 1.41 18.36
CA LEU A 271 9.70 2.15 17.15
C LEU A 271 10.58 3.39 17.00
N GLU A 272 10.84 4.09 18.11
CA GLU A 272 11.79 5.21 18.16
C GLU A 272 13.18 4.76 17.72
N ARG A 273 13.69 3.67 18.29
CA ARG A 273 14.99 3.09 17.90
C ARG A 273 15.02 2.64 16.43
N VAL A 274 13.95 2.03 15.93
CA VAL A 274 13.85 1.65 14.51
C VAL A 274 13.98 2.89 13.62
N LEU A 275 13.31 3.99 13.96
CA LEU A 275 13.40 5.23 13.18
C LEU A 275 14.78 5.89 13.26
N ASP A 276 15.42 5.86 14.44
CA ASP A 276 16.80 6.33 14.61
C ASP A 276 17.77 5.51 13.77
N THR A 277 17.62 4.17 13.76
CA THR A 277 18.37 3.26 12.91
C THR A 277 18.15 3.55 11.43
N LEU A 278 16.91 3.64 10.96
CA LEU A 278 16.61 3.95 9.56
C LEU A 278 17.18 5.31 9.13
N SER A 279 17.23 6.26 10.06
CA SER A 279 17.81 7.60 9.84
C SER A 279 19.33 7.64 9.93
N SER A 280 20.01 6.58 10.36
CA SER A 280 21.47 6.57 10.50
C SER A 280 22.17 6.54 9.13
N GLU A 281 23.43 6.95 9.08
CA GLU A 281 24.22 6.84 7.83
C GLU A 281 24.47 5.38 7.45
N ASP A 282 24.62 4.49 8.45
CA ASP A 282 24.84 3.06 8.25
C ASP A 282 23.68 2.38 7.49
N VAL A 283 22.46 2.93 7.60
CA VAL A 283 21.30 2.46 6.83
C VAL A 283 21.09 3.31 5.58
N ARG A 284 21.11 4.65 5.70
CA ARG A 284 20.78 5.55 4.59
C ARG A 284 21.78 5.44 3.43
N GLY A 285 23.06 5.23 3.70
CA GLY A 285 24.10 5.08 2.67
C GLY A 285 23.85 3.85 1.80
N PRO A 286 23.90 2.62 2.36
CA PRO A 286 23.61 1.40 1.61
C PRO A 286 22.22 1.38 0.97
N LEU A 287 21.20 1.94 1.63
CA LEU A 287 19.86 2.05 1.06
C LEU A 287 19.82 3.00 -0.15
N ALA A 288 20.61 4.07 -0.15
CA ALA A 288 20.77 4.96 -1.29
C ALA A 288 21.45 4.26 -2.47
N GLU A 289 22.50 3.47 -2.22
CA GLU A 289 23.13 2.64 -3.25
C GLU A 289 22.15 1.63 -3.86
N LEU A 290 21.29 1.03 -3.03
CA LEU A 290 20.25 0.11 -3.49
C LEU A 290 19.19 0.82 -4.36
N VAL A 291 18.78 2.03 -3.97
CA VAL A 291 17.87 2.88 -4.75
C VAL A 291 18.48 3.23 -6.11
N GLU A 292 19.75 3.61 -6.16
CA GLU A 292 20.46 3.95 -7.40
C GLU A 292 20.70 2.72 -8.28
N MET A 293 20.95 1.56 -7.68
CA MET A 293 21.02 0.28 -8.39
C MET A 293 19.67 -0.03 -9.06
N GLU A 294 18.57 0.03 -8.32
CA GLU A 294 17.23 -0.25 -8.82
C GLU A 294 16.81 0.75 -9.91
N GLU A 295 17.03 2.04 -9.68
CA GLU A 295 16.79 3.10 -10.66
C GLU A 295 17.57 2.85 -11.95
N GLY A 296 18.88 2.55 -11.85
CA GLY A 296 19.72 2.26 -13.00
C GLY A 296 19.27 1.02 -13.79
N ILE A 297 18.76 -0.01 -13.11
CA ILE A 297 18.17 -1.20 -13.75
C ILE A 297 16.94 -0.79 -14.57
N TYR A 298 16.01 -0.04 -13.98
CA TYR A 298 14.80 0.38 -14.69
C TYR A 298 15.09 1.31 -15.87
N ARG A 299 16.05 2.22 -15.74
CA ARG A 299 16.49 3.08 -16.86
C ARG A 299 17.10 2.29 -18.01
N ALA A 300 17.77 1.19 -17.72
CA ALA A 300 18.33 0.29 -18.73
C ALA A 300 17.29 -0.66 -19.34
N GLY A 301 16.02 -0.58 -18.93
CA GLY A 301 14.96 -1.49 -19.35
C GLY A 301 15.02 -2.87 -18.68
N GLY A 302 15.87 -3.02 -17.66
CA GLY A 302 15.93 -4.22 -16.83
C GLY A 302 14.81 -4.24 -15.79
N ARG A 303 14.73 -5.35 -15.06
CA ARG A 303 13.67 -5.60 -14.07
C ARG A 303 14.22 -6.25 -12.81
N VAL A 304 13.52 -6.11 -11.69
CA VAL A 304 13.96 -6.61 -10.38
C VAL A 304 13.07 -7.77 -9.91
N ASN A 305 13.69 -8.83 -9.42
CA ASN A 305 13.00 -9.87 -8.66
C ASN A 305 13.31 -9.70 -7.17
N TYR A 306 12.28 -9.69 -6.34
CA TYR A 306 12.40 -9.71 -4.90
C TYR A 306 12.28 -11.15 -4.40
N LEU A 307 13.14 -11.54 -3.46
CA LEU A 307 13.22 -12.88 -2.90
C LEU A 307 12.94 -12.76 -1.40
N ALA A 308 11.83 -13.31 -0.93
CA ALA A 308 11.45 -13.20 0.49
C ALA A 308 10.76 -14.47 0.96
N ASP A 309 10.91 -14.79 2.25
CA ASP A 309 10.13 -15.82 2.92
C ASP A 309 9.12 -15.18 3.88
N CYS A 310 9.50 -14.94 5.14
CA CYS A 310 8.53 -14.54 6.16
C CYS A 310 7.97 -13.12 5.95
N LEU A 311 8.67 -12.29 5.16
CA LEU A 311 8.31 -10.91 4.78
C LEU A 311 7.60 -10.80 3.42
N GLY A 312 7.12 -11.92 2.85
CA GLY A 312 6.49 -11.95 1.52
C GLY A 312 5.30 -10.98 1.36
N ILE A 313 4.41 -10.88 2.36
CA ILE A 313 3.28 -9.92 2.31
C ILE A 313 3.79 -8.46 2.33
N ASP A 314 4.83 -8.13 3.10
CA ASP A 314 5.40 -6.78 3.15
C ASP A 314 5.97 -6.37 1.78
N VAL A 315 6.66 -7.30 1.11
CA VAL A 315 7.20 -7.09 -0.24
C VAL A 315 6.09 -6.96 -1.28
N LEU A 316 5.07 -7.82 -1.25
CA LEU A 316 3.90 -7.68 -2.14
C LEU A 316 3.19 -6.36 -1.91
N THR A 317 3.03 -5.96 -0.65
CA THR A 317 2.39 -4.70 -0.30
C THR A 317 3.13 -3.52 -0.92
N ASP A 318 4.46 -3.45 -0.78
CA ASP A 318 5.22 -2.38 -1.43
C ASP A 318 5.16 -2.47 -2.95
N THR A 319 5.50 -3.63 -3.53
CA THR A 319 5.66 -3.79 -4.99
C THR A 319 4.35 -3.67 -5.76
N THR A 320 3.23 -4.15 -5.22
CA THR A 320 1.93 -3.99 -5.86
C THR A 320 1.44 -2.54 -5.80
N GLU A 321 1.70 -1.82 -4.71
CA GLU A 321 1.30 -0.40 -4.58
C GLU A 321 2.11 0.55 -5.45
N ARG A 322 3.25 0.13 -6.01
CA ARG A 322 3.99 0.93 -6.99
C ARG A 322 3.17 1.21 -8.25
N SER A 323 2.31 0.27 -8.65
CA SER A 323 1.49 0.41 -9.86
C SER A 323 0.44 1.53 -9.76
N PRO A 324 -0.49 1.54 -8.78
CA PRO A 324 -1.45 2.65 -8.66
C PRO A 324 -0.80 3.98 -8.23
N THR A 325 0.33 3.95 -7.51
CA THR A 325 1.00 5.16 -7.00
C THR A 325 1.83 5.86 -8.08
N PHE A 326 2.65 5.09 -8.81
CA PHE A 326 3.63 5.62 -9.75
C PHE A 326 3.36 5.22 -11.20
N CYS A 327 2.25 4.53 -11.49
CA CYS A 327 1.87 4.05 -12.82
C CYS A 327 2.95 3.14 -13.44
N THR A 328 3.50 2.24 -12.63
CA THR A 328 4.37 1.16 -13.10
C THR A 328 3.53 0.00 -13.63
N PRO A 329 4.03 -0.82 -14.57
CA PRO A 329 3.34 -2.03 -14.99
C PRO A 329 3.02 -2.92 -13.78
N PRO A 330 1.75 -3.37 -13.61
CA PRO A 330 1.37 -4.25 -12.52
C PRO A 330 2.00 -5.63 -12.68
N TYR A 331 1.82 -6.49 -11.68
CA TYR A 331 2.19 -7.89 -11.82
C TYR A 331 1.51 -8.50 -13.07
N ARG A 332 2.30 -9.27 -13.83
CA ARG A 332 1.90 -9.94 -15.06
C ARG A 332 1.61 -11.42 -14.77
N ARG A 333 0.52 -11.94 -15.35
CA ARG A 333 0.22 -13.38 -15.35
C ARG A 333 1.20 -14.11 -16.27
N TYR A 334 1.57 -15.33 -15.95
CA TYR A 334 2.59 -16.06 -16.75
C TYR A 334 2.15 -16.28 -18.21
N ASP A 335 0.85 -16.40 -18.45
CA ASP A 335 0.25 -16.69 -19.75
C ASP A 335 -0.28 -15.44 -20.48
N ASP A 336 -0.12 -14.26 -19.89
CA ASP A 336 -0.46 -12.98 -20.53
C ASP A 336 0.79 -12.39 -21.18
N LEU A 337 1.09 -12.86 -22.41
CA LEU A 337 2.28 -12.47 -23.17
C LEU A 337 2.19 -11.07 -23.79
N GLN A 338 1.00 -10.47 -23.82
CA GLN A 338 0.76 -9.13 -24.38
C GLN A 338 0.84 -8.03 -23.31
N ALA A 339 0.55 -8.35 -22.05
CA ALA A 339 0.69 -7.39 -20.97
C ALA A 339 2.14 -6.93 -20.79
N ALA A 340 2.31 -5.65 -20.46
CA ALA A 340 3.61 -5.10 -20.11
C ALA A 340 4.25 -5.89 -18.96
N GLU A 341 5.55 -6.13 -19.08
CA GLU A 341 6.31 -6.85 -18.08
C GLU A 341 6.42 -6.04 -16.78
N SER A 342 6.04 -6.65 -15.65
CA SER A 342 6.16 -6.00 -14.34
C SER A 342 7.61 -5.59 -14.10
N TRP A 343 7.84 -4.41 -13.54
CA TRP A 343 9.18 -3.96 -13.19
C TRP A 343 9.74 -4.72 -11.99
N SER A 344 8.89 -5.01 -11.01
CA SER A 344 9.20 -5.81 -9.82
C SER A 344 8.33 -7.07 -9.76
N PHE A 345 8.87 -8.18 -9.23
CA PHE A 345 8.11 -9.41 -8.96
C PHE A 345 8.64 -10.15 -7.72
N LEU A 346 7.77 -10.66 -6.85
CA LEU A 346 8.14 -11.46 -5.68
C LEU A 346 8.21 -12.96 -6.02
N TYR A 347 9.26 -13.62 -5.52
CA TYR A 347 9.34 -15.07 -5.37
C TYR A 347 9.55 -15.49 -3.91
N VAL A 348 8.96 -16.62 -3.53
CA VAL A 348 9.00 -17.22 -2.19
C VAL A 348 9.49 -18.68 -2.25
N PRO A 349 9.90 -19.31 -1.13
CA PRO A 349 10.68 -20.56 -1.16
C PRO A 349 9.91 -21.81 -1.57
N GLU A 350 8.58 -21.76 -1.62
CA GLU A 350 7.77 -22.92 -1.95
C GLU A 350 7.98 -23.38 -3.40
N PRO A 351 8.12 -24.70 -3.65
CA PRO A 351 8.33 -25.23 -5.00
C PRO A 351 7.26 -24.86 -6.02
N HIS A 352 6.02 -24.71 -5.56
CA HIS A 352 4.85 -24.51 -6.41
C HIS A 352 3.97 -23.39 -5.87
N SER A 353 3.37 -22.64 -6.79
CA SER A 353 2.63 -21.41 -6.45
C SER A 353 1.40 -21.60 -5.55
N PRO A 354 0.62 -22.71 -5.63
CA PRO A 354 -0.44 -22.96 -4.66
C PRO A 354 0.07 -23.12 -3.21
N GLN A 355 1.24 -23.73 -3.01
CA GLN A 355 1.91 -23.84 -1.71
C GLN A 355 2.40 -22.46 -1.27
N ALA A 356 3.01 -21.69 -2.20
CA ALA A 356 3.50 -20.34 -1.95
C ALA A 356 2.40 -19.40 -1.44
N TRP A 357 1.24 -19.39 -2.09
CA TRP A 357 0.09 -18.60 -1.66
C TRP A 357 -0.39 -18.98 -0.26
N ARG A 358 -0.50 -20.29 0.02
CA ARG A 358 -0.89 -20.79 1.34
C ARG A 358 0.15 -20.47 2.42
N HIS A 359 1.43 -20.49 2.06
CA HIS A 359 2.50 -20.10 2.95
C HIS A 359 2.38 -18.63 3.31
N ILE A 360 2.35 -17.69 2.36
CA ILE A 360 2.31 -16.27 2.74
C ILE A 360 0.99 -15.87 3.41
N LEU A 361 -0.16 -16.45 3.00
CA LEU A 361 -1.47 -16.16 3.59
C LEU A 361 -1.68 -16.89 4.93
N GLN A 362 -0.91 -17.95 5.19
CA GLN A 362 -1.07 -18.84 6.34
C GLN A 362 -2.45 -19.54 6.38
N ARG A 363 -3.16 -19.60 5.24
CA ARG A 363 -4.47 -20.24 5.02
C ARG A 363 -4.71 -20.44 3.52
N GLU A 364 -5.76 -21.17 3.16
CA GLU A 364 -6.21 -21.23 1.76
C GLU A 364 -6.60 -19.83 1.23
N PRO A 365 -6.31 -19.52 -0.06
CA PRO A 365 -6.74 -18.28 -0.69
C PRO A 365 -8.27 -18.13 -0.70
N ARG A 366 -8.74 -16.91 -0.44
CA ARG A 366 -10.13 -16.47 -0.41
C ARG A 366 -10.31 -15.29 -1.36
N CYS A 367 -10.51 -15.61 -2.63
CA CYS A 367 -10.85 -14.63 -3.66
C CYS A 367 -12.37 -14.40 -3.73
N VAL A 368 -12.79 -13.32 -4.39
CA VAL A 368 -14.23 -13.06 -4.60
C VAL A 368 -14.80 -14.07 -5.58
N ALA A 369 -15.88 -14.76 -5.18
CA ALA A 369 -16.54 -15.81 -5.96
C ALA A 369 -18.07 -15.64 -5.98
N TRP A 370 -18.54 -14.40 -6.11
CA TRP A 370 -19.96 -14.07 -6.18
C TRP A 370 -20.59 -14.53 -7.49
N SER A 371 -21.85 -14.96 -7.43
CA SER A 371 -22.62 -15.26 -8.64
C SER A 371 -23.02 -13.98 -9.38
N ASP A 372 -23.34 -14.10 -10.67
CA ASP A 372 -23.87 -12.97 -11.44
C ASP A 372 -25.14 -12.39 -10.79
N ASP A 373 -25.99 -13.24 -10.21
CA ASP A 373 -27.23 -12.83 -9.54
C ASP A 373 -26.95 -12.08 -8.23
N ASP A 374 -25.93 -12.49 -7.47
CA ASP A 374 -25.47 -11.74 -6.30
C ASP A 374 -25.06 -10.31 -6.69
N ILE A 375 -24.33 -10.17 -7.80
CA ILE A 375 -23.83 -8.88 -8.28
C ILE A 375 -24.99 -8.00 -8.77
N ARG A 376 -25.91 -8.56 -9.56
CA ARG A 376 -27.12 -7.84 -10.04
C ARG A 376 -28.04 -7.42 -8.90
N ALA A 377 -28.06 -8.15 -7.79
CA ALA A 377 -28.82 -7.76 -6.61
C ALA A 377 -28.20 -6.56 -5.86
N MET A 378 -26.87 -6.37 -5.96
CA MET A 378 -26.16 -5.30 -5.26
C MET A 378 -26.02 -4.00 -6.07
N LEU A 379 -26.08 -4.08 -7.40
CA LEU A 379 -25.72 -2.98 -8.29
C LEU A 379 -26.79 -2.64 -9.34
N PRO A 380 -26.86 -1.38 -9.78
CA PRO A 380 -27.60 -1.00 -10.99
C PRO A 380 -27.09 -1.75 -12.24
N PRO A 381 -27.94 -1.96 -13.27
CA PRO A 381 -27.61 -2.81 -14.42
C PRO A 381 -26.31 -2.45 -15.16
N ASP A 382 -26.03 -1.17 -15.38
CA ASP A 382 -24.83 -0.67 -16.07
C ASP A 382 -23.55 -1.01 -15.30
N LYS A 383 -23.59 -0.89 -13.97
CA LYS A 383 -22.46 -1.21 -13.09
C LYS A 383 -22.33 -2.71 -12.88
N ALA A 384 -23.45 -3.44 -12.81
CA ALA A 384 -23.48 -4.87 -12.58
C ALA A 384 -22.72 -5.64 -13.67
N GLU A 385 -22.97 -5.36 -14.95
CA GLU A 385 -22.32 -6.08 -16.05
C GLU A 385 -20.80 -5.81 -16.10
N ARG A 386 -20.36 -4.58 -15.82
CA ARG A 386 -18.93 -4.27 -15.67
C ARG A 386 -18.31 -5.02 -14.51
N THR A 387 -18.99 -5.09 -13.36
CA THR A 387 -18.51 -5.82 -12.18
C THR A 387 -18.46 -7.32 -12.43
N ILE A 388 -19.46 -7.91 -13.10
CA ILE A 388 -19.47 -9.34 -13.47
C ILE A 388 -18.22 -9.67 -14.29
N ALA A 389 -17.87 -8.85 -15.28
CA ALA A 389 -16.66 -9.05 -16.07
C ALA A 389 -15.36 -8.98 -15.24
N ILE A 390 -15.34 -8.18 -14.17
CA ILE A 390 -14.20 -8.11 -13.24
C ILE A 390 -14.17 -9.33 -12.32
N VAL A 391 -15.28 -9.67 -11.65
CA VAL A 391 -15.37 -10.79 -10.69
C VAL A 391 -14.93 -12.11 -11.32
N ARG A 392 -15.32 -12.36 -12.59
CA ARG A 392 -14.90 -13.55 -13.35
C ARG A 392 -13.40 -13.64 -13.64
N ARG A 393 -12.61 -12.59 -13.35
CA ARG A 393 -11.17 -12.50 -13.64
C ARG A 393 -10.30 -12.28 -12.40
N ILE A 394 -10.88 -12.39 -11.21
CA ILE A 394 -10.22 -12.18 -9.92
C ILE A 394 -10.42 -13.37 -8.97
N GLY A 395 -10.80 -14.53 -9.50
CA GLY A 395 -10.97 -15.76 -8.74
C GLY A 395 -9.64 -16.42 -8.34
N VAL A 396 -9.71 -17.53 -7.60
CA VAL A 396 -8.53 -18.30 -7.19
C VAL A 396 -7.75 -18.80 -8.42
N ASP A 397 -8.44 -19.26 -9.46
CA ASP A 397 -7.79 -19.70 -10.70
C ASP A 397 -6.99 -18.57 -11.37
N ASP A 398 -7.48 -17.33 -11.32
CA ASP A 398 -6.74 -16.16 -11.82
C ASP A 398 -5.57 -15.79 -10.91
N LEU A 399 -5.71 -15.94 -9.59
CA LEU A 399 -4.61 -15.75 -8.65
C LEU A 399 -3.47 -16.75 -8.91
N MET A 400 -3.79 -18.01 -9.21
CA MET A 400 -2.80 -19.05 -9.51
C MET A 400 -2.00 -18.80 -10.80
N ARG A 401 -2.48 -17.91 -11.68
CA ARG A 401 -1.74 -17.46 -12.87
C ARG A 401 -0.62 -16.47 -12.54
N PHE A 402 -0.53 -16.00 -11.30
CA PHE A 402 0.63 -15.31 -10.78
C PHE A 402 1.51 -16.30 -10.02
N ARG A 403 2.51 -16.84 -10.73
CA ARG A 403 3.39 -17.84 -10.17
C ARG A 403 4.47 -17.21 -9.29
N ILE A 404 4.23 -17.17 -7.98
CA ILE A 404 5.14 -16.61 -6.97
C ILE A 404 6.04 -17.67 -6.31
N GLY A 405 5.81 -18.96 -6.55
CA GLY A 405 6.71 -20.03 -6.12
C GLY A 405 7.91 -20.19 -7.05
N ILE A 406 8.80 -21.14 -6.72
CA ILE A 406 9.96 -21.50 -7.55
C ILE A 406 9.55 -21.89 -8.97
N ASP A 407 8.37 -22.49 -9.13
CA ASP A 407 7.75 -22.83 -10.41
C ASP A 407 7.49 -21.62 -11.35
N GLY A 408 7.51 -20.39 -10.82
CA GLY A 408 7.39 -19.17 -11.61
C GLY A 408 8.72 -18.58 -12.09
N LEU A 409 9.86 -19.02 -11.56
CA LEU A 409 11.18 -18.50 -11.97
C LEU A 409 11.45 -18.71 -13.48
N PRO A 410 11.09 -19.86 -14.09
CA PRO A 410 11.26 -20.06 -15.53
C PRO A 410 10.47 -19.08 -16.43
N ASP A 411 9.40 -18.45 -15.93
CA ASP A 411 8.61 -17.48 -16.70
C ASP A 411 9.27 -16.11 -16.78
N ARG A 412 10.22 -15.87 -15.88
CA ARG A 412 10.92 -14.61 -15.67
C ARG A 412 12.41 -14.87 -15.46
N PRO A 413 13.09 -15.51 -16.44
CA PRO A 413 14.50 -15.82 -16.31
C PRO A 413 15.33 -14.54 -16.21
N TYR A 414 16.37 -14.56 -15.38
CA TYR A 414 17.30 -13.45 -15.27
C TYR A 414 17.98 -13.17 -16.61
N ARG A 415 17.97 -11.90 -17.02
CA ARG A 415 18.72 -11.37 -18.15
C ARG A 415 19.92 -10.56 -17.63
N PRO A 416 21.04 -10.47 -18.37
CA PRO A 416 22.09 -9.52 -18.04
C PRO A 416 21.51 -8.10 -17.93
N GLY A 417 21.75 -7.44 -16.80
CA GLY A 417 21.17 -6.11 -16.49
C GLY A 417 19.88 -6.13 -15.67
N ASP A 418 19.26 -7.30 -15.43
CA ASP A 418 18.21 -7.45 -14.43
C ASP A 418 18.77 -7.33 -13.00
N GLY A 419 17.89 -7.24 -12.00
CA GLY A 419 18.22 -7.23 -10.58
C GLY A 419 17.58 -8.36 -9.79
N ALA A 420 18.20 -8.74 -8.68
CA ALA A 420 17.59 -9.55 -7.62
C ALA A 420 17.87 -8.94 -6.25
N VAL A 421 16.84 -8.82 -5.41
CA VAL A 421 16.95 -8.26 -4.06
C VAL A 421 16.43 -9.27 -3.05
N GLY A 422 17.32 -9.75 -2.16
CA GLY A 422 16.95 -10.63 -1.06
C GLY A 422 16.41 -9.84 0.12
N ILE A 423 15.25 -10.21 0.63
CA ILE A 423 14.66 -9.64 1.83
C ILE A 423 14.74 -10.71 2.92
N PHE A 424 15.54 -10.41 3.95
CA PHE A 424 15.87 -11.32 5.04
C PHE A 424 15.18 -10.87 6.32
N GLY A 425 14.52 -11.80 7.01
CA GLY A 425 13.85 -11.59 8.29
C GLY A 425 14.11 -12.74 9.26
N ALA A 426 13.97 -12.46 10.57
CA ALA A 426 14.33 -13.39 11.64
C ALA A 426 13.52 -14.71 11.66
N LEU A 427 12.43 -14.80 10.89
CA LEU A 427 11.58 -16.00 10.78
C LEU A 427 11.74 -16.73 9.45
N ASP A 428 12.72 -16.35 8.63
CA ASP A 428 13.00 -17.01 7.36
C ASP A 428 13.49 -18.46 7.57
N ARG A 429 13.18 -19.32 6.59
CA ARG A 429 13.53 -20.72 6.58
C ARG A 429 14.54 -21.03 5.47
N GLY A 430 15.55 -21.82 5.83
CA GLY A 430 16.54 -22.30 4.86
C GLY A 430 17.34 -21.17 4.23
N ASP A 431 17.83 -21.41 3.03
CA ASP A 431 18.79 -20.56 2.33
C ASP A 431 18.24 -19.98 1.01
N PHE A 432 16.92 -19.98 0.82
CA PHE A 432 16.28 -19.66 -0.47
C PHE A 432 16.77 -18.34 -1.07
N GLN A 433 16.72 -17.25 -0.30
CA GLN A 433 17.16 -15.93 -0.75
C GLN A 433 18.62 -15.97 -1.21
N THR A 434 19.51 -16.52 -0.38
CA THR A 434 20.95 -16.63 -0.67
C THR A 434 21.22 -17.47 -1.92
N SER A 435 20.56 -18.62 -2.04
CA SER A 435 20.66 -19.52 -3.19
C SER A 435 20.16 -18.85 -4.48
N GLN A 436 19.05 -18.12 -4.43
CA GLN A 436 18.50 -17.41 -5.60
C GLN A 436 19.32 -16.17 -5.98
N LEU A 437 19.89 -15.43 -5.02
CA LEU A 437 20.83 -14.35 -5.30
C LEU A 437 22.09 -14.88 -5.98
N SER A 438 22.62 -16.01 -5.53
CA SER A 438 23.78 -16.67 -6.17
C SER A 438 23.47 -17.04 -7.62
N LEU A 439 22.29 -17.61 -7.88
CA LEU A 439 21.84 -17.92 -9.24
C LEU A 439 21.69 -16.66 -10.10
N ALA A 440 21.09 -15.59 -9.56
CA ALA A 440 20.92 -14.33 -10.25
C ALA A 440 22.28 -13.72 -10.65
N LYS A 441 23.26 -13.73 -9.74
CA LYS A 441 24.64 -13.28 -9.99
C LYS A 441 25.29 -14.07 -11.12
N ILE A 442 25.15 -15.41 -11.12
CA ILE A 442 25.66 -16.28 -12.21
C ILE A 442 25.03 -15.93 -13.57
N LYS A 443 23.76 -15.49 -13.59
CA LYS A 443 23.04 -15.07 -14.80
C LYS A 443 23.33 -13.63 -15.22
N GLY A 444 24.21 -12.92 -14.51
CA GLY A 444 24.59 -11.54 -14.83
C GLY A 444 23.61 -10.48 -14.34
N ALA A 445 22.73 -10.83 -13.40
CA ALA A 445 21.89 -9.86 -12.71
C ALA A 445 22.70 -9.14 -11.61
N LYS A 446 22.34 -7.88 -11.35
CA LYS A 446 22.81 -7.16 -10.16
C LYS A 446 22.09 -7.70 -8.94
N VAL A 447 22.79 -7.85 -7.83
CA VAL A 447 22.25 -8.49 -6.63
C VAL A 447 22.43 -7.54 -5.43
N ALA A 448 21.44 -7.51 -4.54
CA ALA A 448 21.49 -6.77 -3.28
C ALA A 448 20.60 -7.44 -2.23
N GLY A 449 20.58 -6.93 -1.00
CA GLY A 449 19.64 -7.39 0.01
C GLY A 449 19.32 -6.37 1.11
N ILE A 450 18.21 -6.61 1.79
CA ILE A 450 17.79 -5.90 3.00
C ILE A 450 17.59 -6.92 4.11
N ALA A 451 18.30 -6.76 5.20
CA ALA A 451 18.23 -7.59 6.40
C ALA A 451 17.48 -6.84 7.51
N VAL A 452 16.35 -7.38 7.97
CA VAL A 452 15.50 -6.75 8.98
C VAL A 452 15.50 -7.56 10.26
N GLY A 453 15.97 -6.95 11.35
CA GLY A 453 16.11 -7.58 12.65
C GLY A 453 17.46 -8.28 12.83
N ASP A 454 17.52 -9.19 13.80
CA ASP A 454 18.70 -9.99 14.10
C ASP A 454 18.78 -11.17 13.13
N VAL A 455 19.41 -10.94 11.98
CA VAL A 455 19.64 -11.92 10.92
C VAL A 455 21.10 -11.87 10.49
N ASP A 456 21.63 -13.01 10.08
CA ASP A 456 22.98 -13.16 9.53
C ASP A 456 22.90 -13.35 8.01
N PRO A 457 22.72 -12.27 7.22
CA PRO A 457 22.62 -12.37 5.77
C PRO A 457 24.00 -12.66 5.15
N PRO A 458 24.06 -13.11 3.90
CA PRO A 458 25.33 -13.27 3.19
C PRO A 458 26.10 -11.94 3.12
N THR A 459 27.43 -11.99 3.27
CA THR A 459 28.32 -10.81 3.30
C THR A 459 28.49 -10.13 1.94
N GLU A 460 28.23 -10.85 0.84
CA GLU A 460 28.06 -10.28 -0.49
C GLU A 460 26.69 -10.71 -1.01
N PRO A 461 25.89 -9.83 -1.63
CA PRO A 461 26.24 -8.55 -2.28
C PRO A 461 26.02 -7.29 -1.40
N LEU A 462 25.71 -6.11 -1.98
CA LEU A 462 25.30 -4.91 -1.25
C LEU A 462 24.17 -5.24 -0.26
N MET A 463 24.43 -5.06 1.03
CA MET A 463 23.48 -5.35 2.11
C MET A 463 23.09 -4.10 2.89
N VAL A 464 21.78 -3.88 3.04
CA VAL A 464 21.21 -2.89 3.96
C VAL A 464 20.81 -3.61 5.24
N HIS A 465 21.47 -3.30 6.35
CA HIS A 465 21.16 -3.88 7.65
C HIS A 465 20.24 -2.94 8.43
N VAL A 466 19.02 -3.38 8.73
CA VAL A 466 18.03 -2.66 9.53
C VAL A 466 17.85 -3.42 10.85
N PRO A 467 18.75 -3.24 11.83
CA PRO A 467 18.59 -3.87 13.13
C PRO A 467 17.29 -3.42 13.78
N VAL A 468 16.59 -4.37 14.39
CA VAL A 468 15.35 -4.13 15.14
C VAL A 468 15.63 -4.49 16.59
N PRO A 469 15.35 -3.60 17.55
CA PRO A 469 15.62 -3.89 18.95
C PRO A 469 14.76 -5.06 19.43
N ASP A 470 15.36 -5.96 20.22
CA ASP A 470 14.58 -6.93 20.98
C ASP A 470 13.72 -6.18 22.01
N ALA A 471 12.41 -6.24 21.81
CA ALA A 471 11.42 -5.58 22.65
C ALA A 471 10.52 -6.59 23.37
N ASP A 472 10.86 -7.89 23.35
CA ASP A 472 9.99 -8.98 23.81
C ASP A 472 8.59 -8.81 23.20
N LEU A 473 8.49 -8.98 21.87
CA LEU A 473 7.24 -8.93 21.11
C LEU A 473 7.08 -10.25 20.35
N LEU A 474 6.05 -11.02 20.70
CA LEU A 474 5.74 -12.35 20.17
C LEU A 474 5.34 -12.32 18.69
N LEU A 475 4.69 -11.24 18.25
CA LEU A 475 4.20 -11.09 16.89
C LEU A 475 5.18 -10.36 15.96
N HIS A 476 6.36 -9.97 16.45
CA HIS A 476 7.39 -9.28 15.64
C HIS A 476 6.91 -7.99 14.94
N GLY A 477 5.93 -7.27 15.53
CA GLY A 477 5.32 -6.07 14.93
C GLY A 477 6.32 -4.95 14.60
N LEU A 478 7.40 -4.79 15.39
CA LEU A 478 8.46 -3.82 15.11
C LEU A 478 9.25 -4.17 13.84
N ALA A 479 9.52 -5.46 13.60
CA ALA A 479 10.23 -5.89 12.40
C ALA A 479 9.38 -5.64 11.14
N ARG A 480 8.05 -5.83 11.23
CA ARG A 480 7.12 -5.47 10.15
C ARG A 480 7.11 -3.97 9.88
N CYS A 481 7.10 -3.13 10.92
CA CYS A 481 7.20 -1.68 10.77
C CYS A 481 8.52 -1.26 10.11
N ALA A 482 9.65 -1.84 10.55
CA ALA A 482 10.97 -1.57 9.99
C ALA A 482 11.07 -1.97 8.51
N ALA A 483 10.64 -3.19 8.16
CA ALA A 483 10.62 -3.67 6.78
C ALA A 483 9.75 -2.76 5.89
N LYS A 484 8.55 -2.42 6.37
CA LYS A 484 7.62 -1.53 5.68
C LYS A 484 8.22 -0.15 5.41
N MET A 485 8.77 0.52 6.43
CA MET A 485 9.38 1.84 6.28
C MET A 485 10.57 1.80 5.32
N ALA A 486 11.46 0.82 5.45
CA ALA A 486 12.62 0.66 4.55
C ALA A 486 12.20 0.42 3.09
N LEU A 487 11.26 -0.49 2.84
CA LEU A 487 10.75 -0.79 1.50
C LEU A 487 10.03 0.40 0.90
N ASN A 488 9.19 1.10 1.67
CA ASN A 488 8.46 2.26 1.18
C ASN A 488 9.38 3.44 0.90
N ALA A 489 10.41 3.68 1.72
CA ALA A 489 11.40 4.72 1.47
C ALA A 489 12.23 4.41 0.22
N MET A 490 12.72 3.17 0.09
CA MET A 490 13.46 2.71 -1.08
C MET A 490 12.64 2.85 -2.35
N SER A 491 11.47 2.22 -2.42
CA SER A 491 10.64 2.23 -3.63
C SER A 491 10.18 3.63 -4.02
N THR A 492 9.84 4.47 -3.03
CA THR A 492 9.48 5.87 -3.29
C THR A 492 10.66 6.64 -3.84
N CYS A 493 11.84 6.53 -3.23
CA CYS A 493 13.02 7.27 -3.68
C CYS A 493 13.47 6.82 -5.07
N THR A 494 13.40 5.52 -5.40
CA THR A 494 13.61 5.01 -6.77
C THR A 494 12.68 5.72 -7.75
N MET A 495 11.38 5.81 -7.44
CA MET A 495 10.40 6.41 -8.34
C MET A 495 10.56 7.94 -8.44
N VAL A 496 10.95 8.61 -7.35
CA VAL A 496 11.32 10.02 -7.36
C VAL A 496 12.51 10.27 -8.30
N ARG A 497 13.56 9.44 -8.23
CA ARG A 497 14.73 9.53 -9.12
C ARG A 497 14.40 9.25 -10.58
N LEU A 498 13.41 8.39 -10.84
CA LEU A 498 12.86 8.14 -12.19
C LEU A 498 11.95 9.27 -12.72
N GLY A 499 11.80 10.38 -11.99
CA GLY A 499 10.96 11.49 -12.41
C GLY A 499 9.45 11.18 -12.33
N ARG A 500 9.05 10.20 -11.50
CA ARG A 500 7.64 9.90 -11.25
C ARG A 500 6.96 10.93 -10.32
N VAL A 501 7.76 11.78 -9.69
CA VAL A 501 7.36 12.77 -8.68
C VAL A 501 8.03 14.12 -8.98
N MET A 502 7.30 15.23 -8.80
CA MET A 502 7.84 16.60 -8.76
C MET A 502 7.58 17.23 -7.40
N GLY A 503 8.62 17.74 -6.74
CA GLY A 503 8.60 17.99 -5.30
C GLY A 503 8.28 16.70 -4.55
N ASN A 504 7.11 16.64 -3.92
CA ASN A 504 6.49 15.43 -3.36
C ASN A 504 5.11 15.10 -3.96
N THR A 505 4.85 15.56 -5.19
CA THR A 505 3.58 15.35 -5.89
C THR A 505 3.73 14.31 -6.99
N MET A 506 2.85 13.30 -7.02
CA MET A 506 2.85 12.25 -8.05
C MET A 506 2.39 12.83 -9.39
N VAL A 507 3.29 12.92 -10.37
CA VAL A 507 2.97 13.56 -11.66
C VAL A 507 2.53 12.58 -12.74
N TRP A 508 2.63 11.27 -12.49
CA TRP A 508 2.23 10.22 -13.43
C TRP A 508 0.79 9.73 -13.24
N VAL A 509 0.07 10.26 -12.25
CA VAL A 509 -1.34 9.93 -12.01
C VAL A 509 -2.15 10.01 -13.30
N VAL A 510 -2.86 8.92 -13.62
CA VAL A 510 -3.72 8.85 -14.79
C VAL A 510 -5.11 9.38 -14.41
N PRO A 511 -5.61 10.46 -15.03
CA PRO A 511 -6.91 11.04 -14.73
C PRO A 511 -8.05 10.21 -15.34
N SER A 512 -8.21 8.95 -14.88
CA SER A 512 -9.15 7.97 -15.45
C SER A 512 -10.57 8.01 -14.85
N ASN A 513 -10.76 8.74 -13.74
CA ASN A 513 -12.05 8.94 -13.08
C ASN A 513 -12.12 10.32 -12.41
N LEU A 514 -13.31 10.69 -11.91
CA LEU A 514 -13.56 12.03 -11.33
C LEU A 514 -12.65 12.36 -10.15
N LYS A 515 -12.37 11.39 -9.25
CA LYS A 515 -11.43 11.56 -8.12
C LYS A 515 -10.00 11.82 -8.60
N LEU A 516 -9.55 11.10 -9.63
CA LEU A 516 -8.20 11.25 -10.19
C LEU A 516 -8.06 12.50 -11.07
N ILE A 517 -9.15 12.97 -11.70
CA ILE A 517 -9.21 14.27 -12.39
C ILE A 517 -9.09 15.41 -11.37
N ASP A 518 -9.84 15.36 -10.27
CA ASP A 518 -9.71 16.34 -9.17
C ASP A 518 -8.27 16.38 -8.64
N ARG A 519 -7.72 15.21 -8.31
CA ARG A 519 -6.34 15.10 -7.81
C ARG A 519 -5.33 15.67 -8.80
N SER A 520 -5.43 15.31 -10.08
CA SER A 520 -4.55 15.83 -11.14
C SER A 520 -4.66 17.36 -11.26
N THR A 521 -5.87 17.90 -11.18
CA THR A 521 -6.13 19.35 -11.22
C THR A 521 -5.46 20.05 -10.03
N ARG A 522 -5.62 19.52 -8.82
CA ARG A 522 -4.95 20.06 -7.61
C ARG A 522 -3.44 20.02 -7.71
N TYR A 523 -2.89 18.94 -8.27
CA TYR A 523 -1.45 18.79 -8.46
C TYR A 523 -0.90 19.81 -9.44
N ILE A 524 -1.59 20.04 -10.56
CA ILE A 524 -1.23 21.09 -11.52
C ILE A 524 -1.30 22.45 -10.84
N ALA A 525 -2.43 22.80 -10.20
CA ALA A 525 -2.61 24.07 -9.51
C ALA A 525 -1.48 24.34 -8.51
N ARG A 526 -1.15 23.34 -7.67
CA ARG A 526 -0.09 23.42 -6.67
C ARG A 526 1.29 23.63 -7.30
N LEU A 527 1.64 22.85 -8.33
CA LEU A 527 2.96 22.90 -8.94
C LEU A 527 3.17 24.13 -9.83
N THR A 528 2.09 24.78 -10.27
CA THR A 528 2.14 25.93 -11.20
C THR A 528 1.80 27.27 -10.55
N GLY A 529 1.06 27.27 -9.43
CA GLY A 529 0.47 28.47 -8.86
C GLY A 529 -0.82 28.93 -9.55
N LEU A 530 -1.34 28.14 -10.51
CA LEU A 530 -2.62 28.42 -11.18
C LEU A 530 -3.81 28.25 -10.22
N GLY A 531 -4.89 28.99 -10.48
CA GLY A 531 -6.19 28.70 -9.86
C GLY A 531 -6.74 27.34 -10.31
N TYR A 532 -7.58 26.71 -9.48
CA TYR A 532 -8.11 25.35 -9.73
C TYR A 532 -8.77 25.22 -11.11
N GLU A 533 -9.61 26.19 -11.50
CA GLU A 533 -10.27 26.20 -12.81
C GLU A 533 -9.27 26.28 -13.98
N GLN A 534 -8.25 27.13 -13.87
CA GLN A 534 -7.21 27.26 -14.90
C GLN A 534 -6.39 25.97 -15.02
N ALA A 535 -6.05 25.36 -13.89
CA ALA A 535 -5.37 24.07 -13.84
C ALA A 535 -6.23 22.95 -14.45
N CYS A 536 -7.55 22.96 -14.21
CA CYS A 536 -8.49 21.99 -14.78
C CYS A 536 -8.56 22.12 -16.30
N ARG A 537 -8.70 23.34 -16.82
CA ARG A 537 -8.69 23.58 -18.27
C ARG A 537 -7.38 23.12 -18.91
N LEU A 538 -6.25 23.46 -18.29
CA LEU A 538 -4.92 23.02 -18.72
C LEU A 538 -4.80 21.48 -18.74
N LEU A 539 -5.33 20.79 -17.72
CA LEU A 539 -5.37 19.33 -17.69
C LEU A 539 -6.13 18.76 -18.88
N PHE A 540 -7.33 19.27 -19.19
CA PHE A 540 -8.13 18.77 -20.30
C PHE A 540 -7.50 19.04 -21.67
N GLU A 541 -6.80 20.15 -21.85
CA GLU A 541 -5.99 20.40 -23.06
C GLU A 541 -4.88 19.34 -23.22
N VAL A 542 -4.21 18.97 -22.12
CA VAL A 542 -3.18 17.94 -22.15
C VAL A 542 -3.78 16.54 -22.36
N ILE A 543 -4.93 16.23 -21.74
CA ILE A 543 -5.65 14.97 -21.96
C ILE A 543 -5.98 14.80 -23.44
N GLU A 544 -6.53 15.83 -24.08
CA GLU A 544 -6.86 15.81 -25.51
C GLU A 544 -5.63 15.50 -26.39
N TYR A 545 -4.46 15.99 -26.02
CA TYR A 545 -3.21 15.75 -26.72
C TYR A 545 -2.68 14.31 -26.57
N ILE A 546 -2.84 13.68 -25.40
CA ILE A 546 -2.31 12.34 -25.13
C ILE A 546 -3.31 11.22 -25.43
N GLU A 547 -4.62 11.49 -25.36
CA GLU A 547 -5.71 10.51 -25.46
C GLU A 547 -5.65 9.65 -26.74
N PRO A 548 -5.32 10.18 -27.94
CA PRO A 548 -5.16 9.36 -29.14
C PRO A 548 -4.06 8.29 -28.99
N ARG A 549 -2.93 8.64 -28.36
CA ARG A 549 -1.82 7.71 -28.10
C ARG A 549 -2.18 6.69 -27.03
N MET A 550 -2.89 7.12 -25.98
CA MET A 550 -3.41 6.21 -24.95
C MET A 550 -4.33 5.14 -25.55
N LYS A 551 -5.26 5.54 -26.44
CA LYS A 551 -6.19 4.61 -27.11
C LYS A 551 -5.50 3.67 -28.09
N ALA A 552 -4.36 4.08 -28.64
CA ALA A 552 -3.55 3.30 -29.55
C ALA A 552 -2.47 2.44 -28.85
N ASP A 553 -2.45 2.40 -27.51
CA ASP A 553 -1.44 1.72 -26.69
C ASP A 553 0.01 2.14 -27.04
N GLN A 554 0.17 3.43 -27.37
CA GLN A 554 1.46 4.04 -27.67
C GLN A 554 2.01 4.75 -26.43
N LYS A 555 3.34 4.96 -26.37
CA LYS A 555 3.96 5.74 -25.30
C LYS A 555 3.43 7.19 -25.30
N TYR A 556 3.07 7.68 -24.12
CA TYR A 556 2.60 9.05 -23.91
C TYR A 556 3.22 9.66 -22.64
N PRO A 557 3.38 11.00 -22.58
CA PRO A 557 3.90 11.67 -21.39
C PRO A 557 2.87 11.68 -20.25
N PRO A 558 3.32 11.81 -19.00
CA PRO A 558 2.41 11.94 -17.87
C PRO A 558 1.61 13.24 -17.94
N ALA A 559 0.27 13.17 -17.82
CA ALA A 559 -0.63 14.30 -18.02
C ALA A 559 -0.32 15.49 -17.10
N VAL A 560 -0.14 15.24 -15.79
CA VAL A 560 0.19 16.29 -14.82
C VAL A 560 1.58 16.86 -15.09
N GLY A 561 2.58 16.00 -15.32
CA GLY A 561 3.95 16.45 -15.60
C GLY A 561 4.03 17.34 -16.85
N LEU A 562 3.36 16.94 -17.92
CA LEU A 562 3.28 17.70 -19.17
C LEU A 562 2.59 19.05 -18.96
N ALA A 563 1.44 19.07 -18.28
CA ALA A 563 0.73 20.31 -17.94
C ALA A 563 1.62 21.29 -17.16
N VAL A 564 2.35 20.80 -16.15
CA VAL A 564 3.26 21.61 -15.33
C VAL A 564 4.38 22.20 -16.17
N TYR A 565 5.02 21.40 -17.04
CA TYR A 565 6.10 21.89 -17.91
C TYR A 565 5.59 22.92 -18.91
N ARG A 566 4.43 22.65 -19.52
CA ARG A 566 3.81 23.55 -20.47
C ARG A 566 3.56 24.93 -19.85
N HIS A 567 3.01 24.97 -18.63
CA HIS A 567 2.76 26.23 -17.94
C HIS A 567 4.04 26.92 -17.46
N ARG A 568 4.92 26.20 -16.74
CA ARG A 568 6.13 26.79 -16.13
C ARG A 568 7.09 27.41 -17.15
N PHE A 569 7.13 26.85 -18.35
CA PHE A 569 8.08 27.27 -19.39
C PHE A 569 7.41 27.96 -20.58
N GLY A 570 6.08 28.13 -20.58
CA GLY A 570 5.35 28.79 -21.68
C GLY A 570 5.48 28.07 -23.02
N LEU A 571 5.47 26.73 -22.99
CA LEU A 571 5.76 25.86 -24.15
C LEU A 571 4.49 25.36 -24.84
N SER A 572 4.63 24.84 -26.06
CA SER A 572 3.63 23.96 -26.68
C SER A 572 3.59 22.58 -25.98
N ASN A 573 2.63 21.72 -26.35
CA ASN A 573 2.60 20.35 -25.83
C ASN A 573 3.82 19.55 -26.30
N GLU A 574 4.22 19.72 -27.56
CA GLU A 574 5.36 19.02 -28.16
C GLU A 574 6.68 19.44 -27.51
N GLU A 575 6.90 20.75 -27.35
CA GLU A 575 8.10 21.31 -26.71
C GLU A 575 8.18 20.92 -25.23
N ALA A 576 7.04 20.96 -24.52
CA ALA A 576 6.98 20.55 -23.12
C ALA A 576 7.22 19.04 -22.97
N GLU A 577 6.72 18.21 -23.88
CA GLU A 577 6.97 16.77 -23.90
C GLU A 577 8.45 16.47 -24.12
N GLU A 578 9.09 17.12 -25.10
CA GLU A 578 10.51 16.95 -25.40
C GLU A 578 11.38 17.34 -24.19
N ARG A 579 11.11 18.49 -23.60
CA ARG A 579 11.84 18.95 -22.41
C ARG A 579 11.62 18.04 -21.20
N LEU A 580 10.38 17.63 -20.94
CA LEU A 580 10.06 16.72 -19.85
C LEU A 580 10.82 15.39 -20.03
N ARG A 581 10.81 14.84 -21.25
CA ARG A 581 11.53 13.60 -21.60
C ARG A 581 13.02 13.72 -21.35
N ALA A 582 13.63 14.85 -21.72
CA ALA A 582 15.04 15.11 -21.48
C ALA A 582 15.37 15.17 -19.98
N ASP A 583 14.54 15.85 -19.19
CA ASP A 583 14.77 16.05 -17.76
C ASP A 583 14.59 14.77 -16.92
N ILE A 584 13.70 13.86 -17.34
CA ILE A 584 13.44 12.60 -16.60
C ILE A 584 14.16 11.39 -17.19
N GLY A 585 14.86 11.54 -18.32
CA GLY A 585 15.62 10.47 -18.97
C GLY A 585 14.78 9.44 -19.72
N GLY A 586 13.64 9.85 -20.31
CA GLY A 586 12.76 9.00 -21.12
C GLY A 586 11.36 8.72 -20.52
N PHE A 587 10.44 8.21 -21.34
CA PHE A 587 9.09 7.76 -20.94
C PHE A 587 8.96 6.23 -20.89
#